data_AF-A0A3L6MVM0-F1
#
_entry.id   AF-A0A3L6MVM0-F1
#
_cell.length_a   1.000
_cell.length_b   1.000
_cell.length_c   1.000
_cell.angle_alpha   90.00
_cell.angle_beta   90.00
_cell.angle_gamma   90.00
#
_symmetry.space_group_name_H-M   'P 1'
#
loop_
_entity.id
_entity.type
_entity.pdbx_description
1 polymer ?
#
loop_
_entity_poly.entity_id
_entity_poly.type
_entity_poly.pdbx_seq_one_letter_code
_entity_poly.pdbx_strand_id
1 'polypeptide(L)'
;MNANSVRAAREVIRSRANFANRPQRASSAGIRKPLSIRAATTKYRAYSSSAVDRLVKQLENPDFMRSAGRPRSLTDEEEEAVAAFVIWMEKSGSPASKPEIEDAANTLRRRRDPEAKPVGHYWYSRFCKDHPELQKTFFKAVEKSRESWEAGGITDLKNWSEQLADTIRSFRIGASECWNADQAGI
;
A
#
# COMPACT_ATOMS: atom_id res chain seq x y z
N MET A 1 -20.60 10.41 -10.28
CA MET A 1 -21.46 9.41 -10.96
C MET A 1 -22.79 10.07 -11.30
N ASN A 2 -23.31 9.92 -12.53
CA ASN A 2 -24.59 10.51 -12.92
C ASN A 2 -25.76 9.69 -12.33
N ALA A 3 -26.60 10.32 -11.50
CA ALA A 3 -27.71 9.67 -10.80
C ALA A 3 -28.71 9.02 -11.78
N ASN A 4 -28.90 9.61 -12.96
CA ASN A 4 -29.83 9.09 -13.97
C ASN A 4 -29.31 7.79 -14.61
N SER A 5 -28.00 7.69 -14.85
CA SER A 5 -27.37 6.47 -15.39
C SER A 5 -27.45 5.30 -14.40
N VAL A 6 -27.30 5.57 -13.10
CA VAL A 6 -27.44 4.55 -12.05
C VAL A 6 -28.89 4.06 -11.94
N ARG A 7 -29.86 4.97 -12.01
CA ARG A 7 -31.30 4.62 -12.04
C ARG A 7 -31.65 3.78 -13.27
N ALA A 8 -31.14 4.16 -14.45
CA ALA A 8 -31.31 3.39 -15.68
C ALA A 8 -30.75 1.98 -15.58
N ALA A 9 -29.53 1.83 -15.03
CA ALA A 9 -28.88 0.53 -14.87
C ALA A 9 -29.66 -0.39 -13.91
N ARG A 10 -30.10 0.12 -12.76
CA ARG A 10 -30.91 -0.64 -11.80
C ARG A 10 -32.23 -1.12 -12.40
N GLU A 11 -32.89 -0.29 -13.21
CA GLU A 11 -34.14 -0.67 -13.86
C GLU A 11 -33.94 -1.77 -14.92
N VAL A 12 -32.83 -1.73 -15.68
CA VAL A 12 -32.48 -2.81 -16.62
C VAL A 12 -32.32 -4.14 -15.88
N ILE A 13 -31.59 -4.15 -14.77
CA ILE A 13 -31.38 -5.36 -13.94
C ILE A 13 -32.72 -5.87 -13.39
N ARG A 14 -33.54 -4.98 -12.84
CA ARG A 14 -34.89 -5.33 -12.35
C ARG A 14 -35.76 -5.92 -13.46
N SER A 15 -35.72 -5.34 -14.66
CA SER A 15 -36.49 -5.87 -15.80
C SER A 15 -35.99 -7.25 -16.25
N ARG A 16 -34.69 -7.52 -16.20
CA ARG A 16 -34.11 -8.84 -16.50
C ARG A 16 -34.51 -9.87 -15.44
N ALA A 17 -34.42 -9.53 -14.16
CA ALA A 17 -34.83 -10.39 -13.06
C ALA A 17 -36.34 -10.73 -13.11
N ASN A 18 -37.19 -9.72 -13.37
CA ASN A 18 -38.64 -9.93 -13.53
C ASN A 18 -38.98 -10.82 -14.73
N PHE A 19 -38.19 -10.76 -15.80
CA PHE A 19 -38.34 -11.65 -16.95
C PHE A 19 -37.92 -13.09 -16.62
N ALA A 20 -36.81 -13.27 -15.91
CA ALA A 20 -36.30 -14.57 -15.50
C ALA A 20 -37.21 -15.29 -14.50
N ASN A 21 -37.78 -14.57 -13.53
CA ASN A 21 -38.65 -15.12 -12.48
C ASN A 21 -40.10 -15.37 -12.94
N ARG A 22 -40.42 -15.16 -14.22
CA ARG A 22 -41.78 -15.30 -14.72
C ARG A 22 -42.13 -16.78 -14.95
N PRO A 23 -43.22 -17.32 -14.36
CA PRO A 23 -43.63 -18.70 -14.62
C PRO A 23 -44.00 -18.88 -16.10
N GLN A 24 -43.50 -19.95 -16.73
CA GLN A 24 -43.69 -20.27 -18.16
C GLN A 24 -45.13 -20.67 -18.56
N ARG A 25 -46.13 -20.35 -17.74
CA ARG A 25 -47.54 -20.62 -18.01
C ARG A 25 -48.18 -19.44 -18.74
N ALA A 26 -47.72 -19.14 -19.94
CA ALA A 26 -48.44 -18.24 -20.84
C ALA A 26 -48.12 -18.57 -22.29
N SER A 27 -49.17 -18.76 -23.08
CA SER A 27 -49.17 -18.85 -24.54
C SER A 27 -48.24 -17.80 -25.17
N SER A 28 -47.54 -18.19 -26.22
CA SER A 28 -46.48 -17.47 -26.95
C SER A 28 -46.82 -16.05 -27.44
N ALA A 29 -48.07 -15.61 -27.33
CA ALA A 29 -48.57 -14.33 -27.87
C ALA A 29 -48.22 -13.07 -27.03
N GLY A 30 -47.40 -13.16 -25.98
CA GLY A 30 -47.19 -12.02 -25.06
C GLY A 30 -45.81 -11.92 -24.41
N ILE A 31 -44.76 -12.52 -24.99
CA ILE A 31 -43.40 -12.49 -24.41
C ILE A 31 -42.80 -11.09 -24.64
N ARG A 32 -43.00 -10.19 -23.67
CA ARG A 32 -42.32 -8.88 -23.65
C ARG A 32 -40.85 -9.10 -23.30
N LYS A 33 -39.96 -8.73 -24.23
CA LYS A 33 -38.51 -8.75 -24.02
C LYS A 33 -38.13 -7.84 -22.83
N PRO A 34 -37.08 -8.16 -22.06
CA PRO A 34 -36.60 -7.29 -21.00
C PRO A 34 -36.16 -5.94 -21.56
N LEU A 35 -36.23 -4.90 -20.72
CA LEU A 35 -35.88 -3.53 -21.06
C LEU A 35 -34.43 -3.47 -21.60
N SER A 36 -34.26 -2.94 -22.81
CA SER A 36 -32.93 -2.79 -23.41
C SER A 36 -32.17 -1.60 -22.80
N ILE A 37 -30.84 -1.66 -22.84
CA ILE A 37 -29.96 -0.60 -22.32
C ILE A 37 -30.25 0.74 -23.00
N ARG A 38 -30.46 0.73 -24.33
CA ARG A 38 -30.81 1.93 -25.10
C ARG A 38 -32.17 2.49 -24.69
N ALA A 39 -33.18 1.63 -24.53
CA ALA A 39 -34.50 2.05 -24.07
C ALA A 39 -34.47 2.64 -22.66
N ALA A 40 -33.70 2.04 -21.74
CA ALA A 40 -33.49 2.58 -20.40
C ALA A 40 -32.73 3.92 -20.43
N THR A 41 -31.74 4.05 -21.30
CA THR A 41 -30.98 5.30 -21.47
C THR A 41 -31.91 6.45 -21.87
N THR A 42 -32.77 6.23 -22.86
CA THR A 42 -33.76 7.21 -23.31
C THR A 42 -34.80 7.49 -22.23
N LYS A 43 -35.34 6.46 -21.57
CA LYS A 43 -36.38 6.59 -20.52
C LYS A 43 -35.93 7.44 -19.34
N TYR A 44 -34.69 7.27 -18.89
CA TYR A 44 -34.15 7.98 -17.73
C TYR A 44 -33.28 9.19 -18.11
N ARG A 45 -33.24 9.57 -19.40
CA ARG A 45 -32.39 10.66 -19.91
C ARG A 45 -30.95 10.54 -19.41
N ALA A 46 -30.41 9.33 -19.46
CA ALA A 46 -29.02 9.08 -19.10
C ALA A 46 -28.09 9.59 -20.21
N TYR A 47 -26.93 10.12 -19.81
CA TYR A 47 -25.99 10.77 -20.73
C TYR A 47 -25.40 9.82 -21.79
N SER A 48 -25.23 8.53 -21.47
CA SER A 48 -24.62 7.57 -22.38
C SER A 48 -25.08 6.15 -22.13
N SER A 49 -25.44 5.43 -23.20
CA SER A 49 -25.77 4.01 -23.13
C SER A 49 -24.58 3.13 -22.74
N SER A 50 -23.35 3.52 -23.09
CA SER A 50 -22.15 2.76 -22.67
C SER A 50 -21.86 2.92 -21.18
N ALA A 51 -22.16 4.08 -20.61
CA ALA A 51 -22.07 4.30 -19.16
C ALA A 51 -23.11 3.44 -18.41
N VAL A 52 -24.33 3.33 -18.94
CA VAL A 52 -25.36 2.45 -18.37
C VAL A 52 -24.96 0.98 -18.49
N ASP A 53 -24.43 0.53 -19.63
CA ASP A 53 -23.95 -0.86 -19.81
C ASP A 53 -22.84 -1.24 -18.80
N ARG A 54 -21.85 -0.36 -18.61
CA ARG A 54 -20.79 -0.56 -17.62
C ARG A 54 -21.34 -0.67 -16.20
N LEU A 55 -22.31 0.18 -15.84
CA LEU A 55 -22.95 0.14 -14.53
C LEU A 55 -23.80 -1.11 -14.34
N VAL A 56 -24.48 -1.60 -15.38
CA VAL A 56 -25.22 -2.87 -15.34
C VAL A 56 -24.26 -4.02 -15.06
N LYS A 57 -23.15 -4.12 -15.79
CA LYS A 57 -22.11 -5.15 -15.57
C LYS A 57 -21.51 -5.10 -14.16
N GLN A 58 -21.21 -3.90 -13.67
CA GLN A 58 -20.67 -3.70 -12.31
C GLN A 58 -21.69 -4.08 -11.21
N LEU A 59 -22.98 -3.87 -11.43
CA LEU A 59 -24.03 -4.21 -10.48
C LEU A 59 -24.42 -5.70 -10.52
N GLU A 60 -24.35 -6.33 -11.69
CA GLU A 60 -24.59 -7.78 -11.86
C GLU A 60 -23.40 -8.61 -11.34
N ASN A 61 -22.18 -8.08 -11.42
CA ASN A 61 -21.00 -8.72 -10.90
C ASN A 61 -20.18 -7.70 -10.08
N PRO A 62 -20.32 -7.69 -8.73
CA PRO A 62 -19.56 -6.78 -7.89
C PRO A 62 -18.04 -7.05 -7.93
N ASP A 63 -17.64 -8.27 -8.28
CA ASP A 63 -16.24 -8.67 -8.53
C ASP A 63 -15.76 -8.30 -9.94
N PHE A 64 -16.63 -7.77 -10.80
CA PHE A 64 -16.25 -6.98 -12.00
C PHE A 64 -15.70 -5.61 -11.58
N MET A 65 -14.91 -5.60 -10.51
CA MET A 65 -13.99 -4.55 -10.14
C MET A 65 -13.18 -4.23 -11.39
N ARG A 66 -13.12 -2.92 -11.67
CA ARG A 66 -12.24 -2.22 -12.62
C ARG A 66 -11.16 -3.18 -13.08
N SER A 67 -11.12 -3.55 -14.37
CA SER A 67 -10.00 -4.31 -14.91
C SER A 67 -8.76 -3.75 -14.26
N ALA A 68 -8.12 -4.54 -13.37
CA ALA A 68 -6.90 -4.10 -12.75
C ALA A 68 -6.06 -3.58 -13.91
N GLY A 69 -5.48 -2.39 -13.76
CA GLY A 69 -4.66 -1.83 -14.82
C GLY A 69 -3.63 -2.86 -15.29
N ARG A 70 -2.86 -2.51 -16.33
CA ARG A 70 -1.79 -3.36 -16.87
C ARG A 70 -1.20 -4.30 -15.80
N PRO A 71 -1.14 -5.63 -16.06
CA PRO A 71 -0.70 -6.62 -15.08
C PRO A 71 0.55 -6.15 -14.34
N ARG A 72 0.58 -6.34 -13.01
CA ARG A 72 1.75 -6.01 -12.21
C ARG A 72 2.97 -6.74 -12.75
N SER A 73 4.14 -6.12 -12.61
CA SER A 73 5.40 -6.72 -13.03
C SER A 73 5.67 -8.01 -12.24
N LEU A 74 5.46 -7.96 -10.93
CA LEU A 74 5.63 -9.12 -10.05
C LEU A 74 4.26 -9.74 -9.74
N THR A 75 4.27 -11.03 -9.43
CA THR A 75 3.13 -11.66 -8.74
C THR A 75 3.10 -11.19 -7.28
N ASP A 76 1.95 -11.31 -6.62
CA ASP A 76 1.83 -10.91 -5.21
C ASP A 76 2.81 -11.68 -4.32
N GLU A 77 3.06 -12.97 -4.62
CA GLU A 77 4.05 -13.80 -3.92
C GLU A 77 5.50 -13.31 -4.13
N GLU A 78 5.84 -12.87 -5.35
CA GLU A 78 7.17 -12.32 -5.64
C GLU A 78 7.37 -10.96 -4.97
N GLU A 79 6.32 -10.13 -4.94
CA GLU A 79 6.34 -8.81 -4.29
C GLU A 79 6.55 -8.98 -2.77
N GLU A 80 5.85 -9.92 -2.15
CA GLU A 80 6.03 -10.30 -0.74
C GLU A 80 7.43 -10.86 -0.45
N ALA A 81 7.99 -11.69 -1.34
CA ALA A 81 9.33 -12.21 -1.19
C ALA A 81 10.40 -11.09 -1.20
N VAL A 82 10.22 -10.08 -2.04
CA VAL A 82 11.09 -8.89 -2.05
C VAL A 82 10.93 -8.08 -0.76
N ALA A 83 9.71 -7.91 -0.25
CA ALA A 83 9.48 -7.23 1.02
C ALA A 83 10.14 -7.97 2.21
N ALA A 84 9.99 -9.30 2.26
CA ALA A 84 10.65 -10.15 3.26
C ALA A 84 12.18 -10.05 3.20
N PHE A 85 12.74 -9.98 1.99
CA PHE A 85 14.18 -9.75 1.80
C PHE A 85 14.63 -8.40 2.39
N VAL A 86 13.89 -7.32 2.16
CA VAL A 86 14.19 -5.99 2.74
C VAL A 86 14.15 -6.04 4.27
N ILE A 87 13.13 -6.65 4.86
CA ILE A 87 13.00 -6.77 6.32
C ILE A 87 14.14 -7.60 6.91
N TRP A 88 14.55 -8.68 6.24
CA TRP A 88 15.66 -9.52 6.68
C TRP A 88 17.00 -8.76 6.64
N MET A 89 17.23 -7.99 5.58
CA MET A 89 18.39 -7.10 5.45
C MET A 89 18.43 -6.06 6.58
N GLU A 90 17.29 -5.44 6.90
CA GLU A 90 17.20 -4.51 8.02
C GLU A 90 17.47 -5.17 9.38
N LYS A 91 16.89 -6.35 9.64
CA LYS A 91 17.12 -7.11 10.89
C LYS A 91 18.56 -7.59 11.05
N SER A 92 19.29 -7.79 9.96
CA SER A 92 20.71 -8.15 9.98
C SER A 92 21.65 -6.95 10.13
N GLY A 93 21.11 -5.73 10.26
CA GLY A 93 21.89 -4.51 10.45
C GLY A 93 22.47 -3.94 9.16
N SER A 94 22.06 -4.45 7.99
CA SER A 94 22.52 -3.97 6.68
C SER A 94 21.30 -3.72 5.78
N PRO A 95 20.68 -2.53 5.84
CA PRO A 95 19.47 -2.25 5.08
C PRO A 95 19.72 -2.33 3.57
N ALA A 96 18.80 -2.99 2.85
CA ALA A 96 18.90 -3.15 1.41
C ALA A 96 18.87 -1.80 0.67
N SER A 97 19.81 -1.61 -0.24
CA SER A 97 19.84 -0.44 -1.13
C SER A 97 18.83 -0.60 -2.28
N LYS A 98 18.40 0.51 -2.88
CA LYS A 98 17.52 0.51 -4.05
C LYS A 98 17.99 -0.45 -5.17
N PRO A 99 19.25 -0.43 -5.65
CA PRO A 99 19.67 -1.33 -6.72
C PRO A 99 19.63 -2.80 -6.32
N GLU A 100 19.91 -3.14 -5.05
CA GLU A 100 19.80 -4.52 -4.55
C GLU A 100 18.35 -5.00 -4.53
N ILE A 101 17.41 -4.11 -4.17
CA ILE A 101 15.97 -4.42 -4.18
C ILE A 101 15.47 -4.62 -5.62
N GLU A 102 15.92 -3.79 -6.57
CA GLU A 102 15.61 -3.95 -7.99
C GLU A 102 16.22 -5.24 -8.57
N ASP A 103 17.45 -5.59 -8.19
CA ASP A 103 18.09 -6.83 -8.66
C ASP A 103 17.45 -8.08 -8.05
N ALA A 104 17.03 -8.04 -6.78
CA ALA A 104 16.24 -9.12 -6.16
C ALA A 104 14.93 -9.34 -6.93
N ALA A 105 14.20 -8.26 -7.24
CA ALA A 105 12.98 -8.33 -8.03
C ALA A 105 13.22 -8.85 -9.46
N ASN A 106 14.28 -8.38 -10.12
CA ASN A 106 14.66 -8.86 -11.46
C ASN A 106 15.10 -10.33 -11.44
N THR A 107 15.73 -10.78 -10.37
CA THR A 107 16.15 -12.17 -10.21
C THR A 107 14.95 -13.10 -10.09
N LEU A 108 13.91 -12.72 -9.32
CA LEU A 108 12.65 -13.47 -9.28
C LEU A 108 11.98 -13.52 -10.66
N ARG A 109 11.92 -12.38 -11.36
CA ARG A 109 11.35 -12.30 -12.72
C ARG A 109 12.09 -13.20 -13.71
N ARG A 110 13.43 -13.17 -13.73
CA ARG A 110 14.28 -13.99 -14.62
C ARG A 110 14.13 -15.49 -14.34
N ARG A 111 13.89 -15.87 -13.07
CA ARG A 111 13.64 -17.27 -12.70
C ARG A 111 12.30 -17.77 -13.24
N ARG A 112 11.28 -16.91 -13.28
CA ARG A 112 9.97 -17.24 -13.86
C ARG A 112 9.99 -17.22 -15.39
N ASP A 113 10.60 -16.20 -15.96
CA ASP A 113 10.69 -15.98 -17.41
C ASP A 113 12.08 -15.42 -17.75
N PRO A 114 12.97 -16.22 -18.37
CA PRO A 114 14.33 -15.80 -18.71
C PRO A 114 14.39 -14.57 -19.62
N GLU A 115 13.38 -14.35 -20.46
CA GLU A 115 13.30 -13.20 -21.39
C GLU A 115 12.58 -12.00 -20.79
N ALA A 116 12.25 -12.05 -19.49
CA ALA A 116 11.55 -10.97 -18.81
C ALA A 116 12.39 -9.70 -18.79
N LYS A 117 11.83 -8.61 -19.34
CA LYS A 117 12.42 -7.28 -19.22
C LYS A 117 12.55 -6.89 -17.73
N PRO A 118 13.59 -6.11 -17.37
CA PRO A 118 13.75 -5.59 -16.03
C PRO A 118 12.53 -4.79 -15.54
N VAL A 119 12.43 -4.62 -14.22
CA VAL A 119 11.44 -3.74 -13.61
C VAL A 119 11.59 -2.31 -14.14
N GLY A 120 10.45 -1.64 -14.36
CA GLY A 120 10.45 -0.29 -14.90
C GLY A 120 10.94 0.75 -13.88
N HIS A 121 11.40 1.90 -14.35
CA HIS A 121 11.92 3.00 -13.52
C HIS A 121 11.03 3.39 -12.33
N TYR A 122 9.70 3.36 -12.49
CA TYR A 122 8.74 3.73 -11.46
C TYR A 122 8.33 2.58 -10.52
N TRP A 123 8.82 1.36 -10.76
CA TRP A 123 8.45 0.20 -9.96
C TRP A 123 8.86 0.38 -8.51
N TYR A 124 10.10 0.77 -8.22
CA TYR A 124 10.58 0.95 -6.85
C TYR A 124 9.76 2.00 -6.07
N SER A 125 9.44 3.14 -6.70
CA SER A 125 8.61 4.17 -6.05
C SER A 125 7.21 3.68 -5.73
N ARG A 126 6.63 2.82 -6.59
CA ARG A 126 5.33 2.21 -6.35
C ARG A 126 5.41 1.13 -5.28
N PHE A 127 6.42 0.27 -5.34
CA PHE A 127 6.70 -0.75 -4.32
C PHE A 127 6.76 -0.12 -2.92
N CYS A 128 7.52 0.97 -2.73
CA CYS A 128 7.55 1.66 -1.43
C CYS A 128 6.22 2.32 -1.00
N LYS A 129 5.31 2.60 -1.92
CA LYS A 129 3.97 3.13 -1.60
C LYS A 129 3.01 2.01 -1.21
N ASP A 130 3.14 0.87 -1.89
CA ASP A 130 2.31 -0.31 -1.66
C ASP A 130 2.78 -1.04 -0.36
N HIS A 131 4.04 -0.85 0.05
CA HIS A 131 4.65 -1.39 1.28
C HIS A 131 5.10 -0.30 2.28
N PRO A 132 4.16 0.37 2.97
CA PRO A 132 4.49 1.42 3.95
C PRO A 132 5.30 0.91 5.14
N GLU A 133 5.22 -0.37 5.47
CA GLU A 133 6.02 -1.04 6.51
C GLU A 133 7.52 -1.03 6.22
N LEU A 134 7.93 -0.83 4.96
CA LEU A 134 9.33 -0.75 4.54
C LEU A 134 9.86 0.70 4.52
N GLN A 135 9.06 1.69 4.95
CA GLN A 135 9.53 3.07 4.97
C GLN A 135 10.68 3.25 5.95
N LYS A 136 11.81 3.71 5.40
CA LYS A 136 13.08 3.90 6.10
C LYS A 136 12.90 4.72 7.38
N THR A 137 13.02 4.08 8.53
CA THR A 137 13.49 4.75 9.73
C THR A 137 14.98 4.99 9.57
N PHE A 138 15.41 6.25 9.54
CA PHE A 138 16.83 6.58 9.47
C PHE A 138 17.54 6.00 10.68
N PHE A 139 18.45 5.03 10.48
CA PHE A 139 19.39 4.65 11.52
C PHE A 139 20.35 5.81 11.74
N LYS A 140 20.25 6.45 12.91
CA LYS A 140 21.29 7.37 13.37
C LYS A 140 22.53 6.52 13.59
N ALA A 141 23.63 6.83 12.91
CA ALA A 141 24.90 6.16 13.15
C ALA A 141 25.21 6.28 14.65
N VAL A 142 25.16 5.15 15.35
CA VAL A 142 25.68 5.08 16.71
C VAL A 142 27.20 5.00 16.53
N GLU A 143 27.88 5.99 17.07
CA GLU A 143 29.34 6.07 17.00
C GLU A 143 29.94 4.79 17.60
N LYS A 144 30.84 4.13 16.87
CA LYS A 144 31.39 2.81 17.24
C LYS A 144 32.11 2.82 18.61
N SER A 145 32.54 4.00 19.06
CA SER A 145 33.08 4.28 20.39
C SER A 145 32.04 4.17 21.54
N ARG A 146 30.74 4.06 21.23
CA ARG A 146 29.67 3.79 22.21
C ARG A 146 29.42 2.32 22.49
N GLU A 147 29.84 1.38 21.63
CA GLU A 147 29.62 -0.06 21.88
C GLU A 147 30.30 -0.54 23.17
N SER A 148 31.46 0.05 23.52
CA SER A 148 32.13 -0.23 24.80
C SER A 148 31.46 0.43 26.01
N TRP A 149 30.71 1.52 25.81
CA TRP A 149 29.96 2.23 26.86
C TRP A 149 28.62 1.57 27.16
N GLU A 150 27.92 1.04 26.15
CA GLU A 150 26.65 0.33 26.36
C GLU A 150 26.84 -1.00 27.10
N ALA A 151 28.05 -1.58 27.07
CA ALA A 151 28.43 -2.74 27.88
C ALA A 151 28.55 -2.44 29.38
N GLY A 152 28.84 -1.18 29.77
CA GLY A 152 28.77 -0.69 31.16
C GLY A 152 27.32 -0.49 31.65
N GLY A 153 26.35 -0.60 30.75
CA GLY A 153 24.94 -0.66 31.08
C GLY A 153 24.30 0.68 31.42
N ILE A 154 23.01 0.77 31.11
CA ILE A 154 22.10 1.88 31.45
C ILE A 154 22.11 2.18 32.97
N THR A 155 22.45 1.19 33.80
CA THR A 155 22.57 1.29 35.25
C THR A 155 23.68 2.22 35.70
N ASP A 156 24.86 2.16 35.10
CA ASP A 156 25.99 2.99 35.49
C ASP A 156 25.76 4.45 35.11
N LEU A 157 25.13 4.68 33.95
CA LEU A 157 24.69 6.02 33.53
C LEU A 157 23.65 6.60 34.48
N LYS A 158 22.67 5.79 34.91
CA LYS A 158 21.65 6.20 35.89
C LYS A 158 22.30 6.58 37.21
N ASN A 159 23.12 5.70 37.78
CA ASN A 159 23.84 5.96 39.03
C ASN A 159 24.70 7.23 38.95
N TRP A 160 25.44 7.41 37.85
CA TRP A 160 26.25 8.61 37.65
C TRP A 160 25.37 9.87 37.59
N SER A 161 24.26 9.83 36.85
CA SER A 161 23.34 10.97 36.74
C SER A 161 22.67 11.32 38.07
N GLU A 162 22.32 10.33 38.88
CA GLU A 162 21.74 10.51 40.22
C GLU A 162 22.77 11.15 41.16
N GLN A 163 24.01 10.64 41.17
CA GLN A 163 25.11 11.18 41.98
C GLN A 163 25.46 12.63 41.58
N LEU A 164 25.47 12.93 40.28
CA LEU A 164 25.69 14.27 39.77
C LEU A 164 24.57 15.21 40.22
N ALA A 165 23.30 14.80 40.11
CA ALA A 165 22.16 15.58 40.54
C ALA A 165 22.17 15.88 42.05
N ASP A 166 22.55 14.89 42.87
CA ASP A 166 22.67 15.07 44.32
C ASP A 166 23.83 16.01 44.70
N THR A 167 24.95 15.93 43.98
CA THR A 167 26.09 16.85 44.15
C THR A 167 25.72 18.28 43.79
N ILE A 168 25.03 18.49 42.66
CA ILE A 168 24.54 19.82 42.27
C ILE A 168 23.61 20.39 43.35
N ARG A 169 22.72 19.55 43.91
CA ARG A 169 21.78 19.97 44.97
C ARG A 169 22.49 20.29 46.29
N SER A 170 23.46 19.47 46.71
CA SER A 170 24.14 19.63 47.99
C SER A 170 25.02 20.88 48.01
N PHE A 171 25.70 21.17 46.90
CA PHE A 171 26.55 22.34 46.75
C PHE A 171 25.81 23.57 46.21
N ARG A 172 24.50 23.46 45.93
CA ARG A 172 23.64 24.52 45.35
C ARG A 172 24.22 25.14 44.08
N ILE A 173 24.80 24.30 43.23
CA ILE A 173 25.43 24.72 41.97
C ILE A 173 24.33 25.14 41.00
N GLY A 174 24.37 26.39 40.55
CA GLY A 174 23.44 26.94 39.57
C GLY A 174 23.84 26.58 38.13
N ALA A 175 22.90 26.69 37.19
CA ALA A 175 23.18 26.45 35.78
C ALA A 175 24.29 27.37 35.22
N SER A 176 24.44 28.58 35.77
CA SER A 176 25.51 29.52 35.42
C SER A 176 26.91 29.09 35.85
N GLU A 177 27.01 28.07 36.70
CA GLU A 177 28.28 27.55 37.24
C GLU A 177 28.66 26.22 36.59
N CYS A 178 27.79 25.67 35.73
CA CYS A 178 28.05 24.45 34.95
C CYS A 178 28.70 24.80 33.61
N TRP A 179 30.02 24.73 33.56
CA TRP A 179 30.80 24.95 32.34
C TRP A 179 31.07 23.62 31.63
N ASN A 180 30.78 23.53 30.33
CA ASN A 180 31.20 22.41 29.49
C ASN A 180 32.47 22.77 28.74
N ALA A 181 33.41 21.83 28.64
CA ALA A 181 34.62 21.95 27.83
C ALA A 181 34.70 20.74 26.91
N ASP A 182 34.20 20.88 25.69
CA ASP A 182 34.39 19.92 24.61
C ASP A 182 35.26 20.51 23.51
N GLN A 183 36.20 19.71 23.00
CA GLN A 183 36.98 20.09 21.83
C GLN A 183 36.14 19.79 20.60
N ALA A 184 35.53 20.81 20.01
CA ALA A 184 35.04 20.74 18.64
C ALA A 184 36.26 20.84 17.71
N GLY A 185 36.56 19.77 16.96
CA GLY A 185 37.66 19.74 15.99
C GLY A 185 37.55 20.86 14.96
N ILE A 186 38.70 21.44 14.56
CA ILE A 186 38.82 22.45 13.50
C ILE A 186 38.70 21.77 12.13
#